data_AF-A0A5U3JYT9-F1
#
_entry.id   AF-A0A5U3JYT9-F1
#
_cell.length_a   1.000
_cell.length_b   1.000
_cell.length_c   1.000
_cell.angle_alpha   90.00
_cell.angle_beta   90.00
_cell.angle_gamma   90.00
#
_symmetry.space_group_name_H-M   'P 1'
#
loop_
_entity.id
_entity.type
_entity.pdbx_description
1 polymer ?
#
loop_
_entity_poly.entity_id
_entity_poly.type
_entity_poly.pdbx_seq_one_letter_code
_entity_poly.pdbx_strand_id
1 'polypeptide(L)' 'LPATKTGKACAQTVLGIVNTGDASIDSAKKAGDISLVSSVDYETTGSYPFYGKTCVVVRGQ' A
#
# COMPACT_ATOMS: atom_id res chain seq x y z
N LEU A 1 6.53 -25.09 -3.83
CA LEU A 1 5.64 -24.09 -3.22
C LEU A 1 5.39 -23.00 -4.25
N PRO A 2 4.15 -22.57 -4.52
CA PRO A 2 3.89 -21.46 -5.43
C PRO A 2 4.67 -20.21 -4.96
N ALA A 3 5.16 -19.41 -5.91
CA ALA A 3 5.86 -18.17 -5.58
C ALA A 3 4.87 -17.19 -4.92
N THR A 4 5.19 -16.70 -3.71
CA THR A 4 4.39 -15.68 -3.04
C THR A 4 4.51 -14.36 -3.79
N LYS A 5 3.41 -13.88 -4.35
CA LYS A 5 3.32 -12.57 -5.01
C LYS A 5 3.24 -11.47 -3.96
N THR A 6 3.76 -10.30 -4.30
CA THR A 6 3.67 -9.09 -3.48
C THR A 6 3.16 -7.94 -4.33
N GLY A 7 2.13 -7.25 -3.86
CA GLY A 7 1.58 -6.05 -4.47
C GLY A 7 1.58 -4.89 -3.48
N LYS A 8 1.75 -3.66 -3.98
CA LYS A 8 1.88 -2.46 -3.14
C LYS A 8 1.12 -1.29 -3.75
N ALA A 9 0.36 -0.59 -2.92
CA ALA A 9 -0.35 0.64 -3.31
C ALA A 9 -0.16 1.70 -2.23
N CYS A 10 0.01 2.96 -2.63
CA CYS A 10 0.40 4.04 -1.73
C CYS A 10 -0.47 5.28 -1.91
N ALA A 11 -0.65 5.99 -0.82
CA ALA A 11 -1.18 7.34 -0.76
C ALA A 11 -0.19 8.23 -0.01
N GLN A 12 -0.21 9.51 -0.32
CA GLN A 12 0.60 10.52 0.35
C GLN A 12 -0.23 11.73 0.73
N THR A 13 0.19 12.37 1.81
CA THR A 13 -0.39 13.57 2.39
C THR A 13 0.69 14.65 2.41
N VAL A 14 0.40 15.80 1.80
CA VAL A 14 1.27 16.97 1.78
C VAL A 14 0.65 18.05 2.66
N LEU A 15 1.47 18.59 3.57
CA LEU A 15 1.12 19.62 4.55
C LEU A 15 -0.10 19.28 5.44
N GLY A 16 -0.43 17.98 5.58
CA GLY A 16 -1.61 17.53 6.32
C GLY A 16 -2.95 17.84 5.65
N ILE A 17 -2.96 18.43 4.44
CA ILE A 17 -4.16 18.98 3.80
C ILE A 17 -4.43 18.47 2.39
N VAL A 18 -3.40 18.01 1.67
CA VAL A 18 -3.55 17.49 0.30
C VAL A 18 -3.22 16.01 0.29
N ASN A 19 -4.22 15.17 0.03
CA ASN A 19 -4.05 13.72 -0.11
C ASN A 19 -4.07 13.32 -1.59
N THR A 20 -3.15 12.45 -1.99
CA THR A 20 -3.10 11.89 -3.36
C THR A 20 -2.74 10.41 -3.34
N GLY A 21 -3.22 9.66 -4.33
CA GLY A 21 -3.02 8.22 -4.46
C GLY A 21 -4.12 7.37 -3.82
N ASP A 22 -3.97 6.05 -3.89
CA ASP A 22 -4.88 5.07 -3.29
C ASP A 22 -4.04 3.98 -2.62
N ALA A 23 -4.14 3.89 -1.29
CA ALA A 23 -3.51 2.85 -0.48
C ALA A 23 -4.51 1.74 -0.10
N SER A 24 -5.48 1.42 -0.96
CA SER A 24 -6.41 0.33 -0.72
C SER A 24 -5.77 -1.04 -0.92
N ILE A 25 -6.29 -2.04 -0.20
CA ILE A 25 -5.92 -3.46 -0.39
C ILE A 25 -6.23 -3.90 -1.83
N ASP A 26 -7.33 -3.43 -2.42
CA ASP A 26 -7.73 -3.81 -3.77
C ASP A 26 -6.73 -3.30 -4.83
N SER A 27 -6.29 -2.05 -4.72
CA SER A 27 -5.24 -1.50 -5.57
C SER A 27 -3.90 -2.23 -5.39
N ALA A 28 -3.55 -2.59 -4.15
CA ALA A 28 -2.34 -3.38 -3.90
C ALA A 28 -2.45 -4.81 -4.46
N LYS A 29 -3.61 -5.46 -4.33
CA LYS A 29 -3.89 -6.78 -4.93
C LYS A 29 -3.75 -6.74 -6.45
N LYS A 30 -4.38 -5.75 -7.09
CA LYS A 30 -4.29 -5.53 -8.54
C LYS A 30 -2.85 -5.30 -8.99
N ALA A 31 -2.08 -4.50 -8.26
CA ALA A 31 -0.68 -4.22 -8.57
C ALA A 31 0.23 -5.46 -8.47
N GLY A 32 -0.16 -6.48 -7.69
CA GLY A 32 0.59 -7.72 -7.54
C GLY A 32 -0.05 -8.94 -8.21
N ASP A 33 -1.11 -8.77 -9.01
CA ASP A 33 -1.92 -9.86 -9.57
C ASP A 33 -2.34 -10.91 -8.51
N ILE A 34 -2.74 -10.44 -7.32
CA ILE A 34 -3.08 -11.27 -6.16
C ILE A 34 -4.59 -11.50 -6.12
N SER A 35 -5.00 -12.75 -6.26
CA SER A 35 -6.38 -13.20 -6.11
C SER A 35 -6.70 -13.54 -4.66
N LEU A 36 -5.79 -14.24 -3.98
CA LEU A 36 -5.93 -14.74 -2.63
C LEU A 36 -4.90 -14.09 -1.71
N VAL A 37 -5.37 -13.32 -0.74
CA VAL A 37 -4.52 -12.61 0.22
C VAL A 37 -4.07 -13.56 1.32
N SER A 38 -2.76 -13.60 1.57
CA SER A 38 -2.14 -14.31 2.69
C SER A 38 -1.85 -13.37 3.85
N SER A 39 -1.32 -12.18 3.56
CA SER A 39 -1.09 -11.14 4.58
C SER A 39 -1.18 -9.73 3.99
N VAL A 40 -1.43 -8.78 4.90
CA VAL A 40 -1.50 -7.35 4.61
C VAL A 40 -0.65 -6.62 5.65
N ASP A 41 0.16 -5.68 5.19
CA ASP A 41 1.02 -4.84 6.03
C ASP A 41 0.86 -3.36 5.63
N TYR A 42 1.24 -2.46 6.54
CA TYR A 42 1.23 -1.02 6.34
C TYR A 42 2.62 -0.43 6.56
N GLU A 43 3.15 0.23 5.54
CA GLU A 43 4.38 1.01 5.65
C GLU A 43 4.03 2.49 5.66
N THR A 44 4.26 3.16 6.79
CA THR A 44 4.08 4.62 6.90
C THR A 44 5.42 5.29 7.13
N THR A 45 5.74 6.26 6.28
CA THR A 45 6.95 7.08 6.38
C THR A 45 6.59 8.56 6.22
N GLY A 46 7.39 9.46 6.78
CA GLY A 46 7.19 10.88 6.60
C GLY A 46 7.68 11.73 7.77
N SER A 47 7.57 13.05 7.58
CA SER A 47 7.83 14.08 8.58
C SER A 47 6.51 14.75 8.95
N TYR A 48 5.94 14.34 10.08
CA TYR A 48 4.69 14.93 10.57
C TYR A 48 4.91 16.41 10.99
N PRO A 49 4.02 17.36 10.61
CA PRO A 49 2.80 17.20 9.79
C PRO A 49 2.98 17.52 8.29
N PHE A 50 4.21 17.76 7.83
CA PHE A 50 4.47 18.31 6.49
C PHE A 50 4.36 17.28 5.36
N TYR A 51 4.72 16.03 5.62
CA TYR A 51 4.65 14.98 4.62
C TYR A 51 4.37 13.63 5.28
N GLY A 52 3.38 12.92 4.77
CA GLY A 52 3.11 11.53 5.10
C GLY A 52 2.99 10.70 3.83
N LYS A 53 3.49 9.47 3.86
CA LYS A 53 3.27 8.47 2.83
C LYS A 53 2.91 7.16 3.52
N THR A 54 1.76 6.61 3.17
CA THR A 54 1.30 5.32 3.67
C THR A 54 1.10 4.39 2.50
N CYS A 55 1.66 3.19 2.59
CA CYS A 55 1.52 2.14 1.61
C CYS A 55 0.92 0.89 2.24
N VAL A 56 -0.03 0.28 1.54
CA VAL A 56 -0.51 -1.07 1.82
C VAL A 56 0.29 -2.05 0.99
N VAL A 57 0.84 -3.07 1.66
CA VAL A 57 1.58 -4.16 1.04
C VAL A 57 0.80 -5.45 1.23
N VAL A 58 0.39 -6.07 0.14
CA VAL A 58 -0.35 -7.33 0.13
C VAL A 58 0.56 -8.44 -0.35
N ARG A 59 0.54 -9.58 0.32
CA ARG A 59 1.25 -10.80 -0.09
C ARG A 59 0.29 -11.95 -0.26
N GLY A 60 0.46 -12.78 -1.28
CA GLY A 60 -0.51 -13.82 -1.61
C GLY A 60 -0.25 -14.54 -2.92
N GLN A 61 -1.32 -15.09 -3.50
CA GLN A 61 -1.32 -15.85 -4.76
C GLN A 61 -2.24 -15.23 -5.81
#